data_AF-A0A7Y7NC12-F1
#
_entry.id   AF-A0A7Y7NC12-F1
#
_cell.length_a   1.000
_cell.length_b   1.000
_cell.length_c   1.000
_cell.angle_alpha   90.00
_cell.angle_beta   90.00
_cell.angle_gamma   90.00
#
_symmetry.space_group_name_H-M   'P 1'
#
loop_
_entity.id
_entity.type
_entity.pdbx_description
1 polymer ?
#
loop_
_entity_poly.entity_id
_entity_poly.type
_entity_poly.pdbx_seq_one_letter_code
_entity_poly.pdbx_strand_id
1 'polypeptide(L)'
;MVIIVLAILGVAVIIYGIVAMIKVRRLAKDNNAPKNLRKIHIISIAIGISIGLATWPATYFMGYPYINGDETGRIVGIPFMVAFFDSQGRDYVGPYTMPGVVSNIVFWFFVPQILLLLYSKRNGIKVSS
;
A
#
# COMPACT_ATOMS: atom_id res chain seq x y z
N MET A 1 18.46 0.73 9.86
CA MET A 1 17.44 1.65 10.42
C MET A 1 16.30 1.94 9.44
N VAL A 2 16.58 2.31 8.18
CA VAL A 2 15.54 2.68 7.17
C VAL A 2 14.47 1.60 6.96
N ILE A 3 14.85 0.33 6.87
CA ILE A 3 13.91 -0.79 6.64
C ILE A 3 12.82 -0.86 7.72
N ILE A 4 13.21 -0.73 9.00
CA ILE A 4 12.28 -0.80 10.13
C ILE A 4 11.31 0.39 10.10
N VAL A 5 11.81 1.59 9.80
CA VAL A 5 10.99 2.79 9.67
C VAL A 5 9.96 2.63 8.55
N LEU A 6 10.38 2.15 7.37
CA LEU A 6 9.48 1.86 6.26
C LEU A 6 8.42 0.82 6.65
N ALA A 7 8.81 -0.27 7.30
CA ALA A 7 7.87 -1.30 7.75
C ALA A 7 6.83 -0.75 8.73
N ILE A 8 7.24 0.05 9.72
CA ILE A 8 6.33 0.69 10.68
C ILE A 8 5.35 1.63 9.97
N LEU A 9 5.84 2.48 9.06
CA LEU A 9 4.99 3.35 8.24
C LEU A 9 4.04 2.53 7.37
N GLY A 10 4.51 1.42 6.80
CA GLY A 10 3.69 0.48 6.02
C GLY A 10 2.54 -0.09 6.82
N VAL A 11 2.81 -0.58 8.04
CA VAL A 11 1.77 -1.08 8.95
C VAL A 11 0.78 0.03 9.32
N ALA A 12 1.26 1.23 9.64
CA ALA A 12 0.40 2.37 9.96
C ALA A 12 -0.55 2.73 8.80
N VAL A 13 -0.05 2.71 7.56
CA VAL A 13 -0.87 2.94 6.36
C VAL A 13 -1.89 1.82 6.15
N ILE A 14 -1.54 0.55 6.38
CA ILE A 14 -2.50 -0.55 6.30
C ILE A 14 -3.63 -0.36 7.32
N ILE A 15 -3.29 -0.07 8.58
CA ILE A 15 -4.29 0.16 9.65
C ILE A 15 -5.19 1.33 9.29
N TYR A 16 -4.61 2.47 8.89
CA TYR A 16 -5.37 3.64 8.49
C TYR A 16 -6.23 3.38 7.25
N GLY A 17 -5.72 2.60 6.30
CA GLY A 17 -6.39 2.16 5.10
C GLY A 17 -7.64 1.33 5.36
N ILE A 18 -7.57 0.39 6.32
CA ILE A 18 -8.72 -0.39 6.77
C ILE A 18 -9.79 0.55 7.34
N VAL A 19 -9.41 1.47 8.23
CA VAL A 19 -10.34 2.47 8.79
C VAL A 19 -10.94 3.34 7.69
N ALA A 20 -10.13 3.75 6.71
CA ALA A 20 -10.58 4.57 5.58
C ALA A 20 -11.58 3.83 4.70
N MET A 21 -11.32 2.57 4.36
CA MET A 21 -12.23 1.74 3.58
C MET A 21 -13.57 1.56 4.31
N ILE A 22 -13.54 1.28 5.62
CA ILE A 22 -14.77 1.15 6.43
C ILE A 22 -15.58 2.46 6.41
N LYS A 23 -14.92 3.61 6.61
CA LYS A 23 -15.59 4.92 6.60
C LYS A 23 -16.17 5.28 5.24
N VAL A 24 -15.41 5.08 4.15
CA VAL A 24 -15.90 5.31 2.78
C VAL A 24 -17.05 4.37 2.43
N ARG A 25 -16.98 3.10 2.84
CA ARG A 25 -18.07 2.14 2.64
C ARG A 25 -19.35 2.57 3.37
N ARG A 26 -19.24 3.12 4.58
CA ARG A 26 -20.38 3.68 5.32
C ARG A 26 -20.94 4.92 4.61
N LEU A 27 -20.08 5.85 4.21
CA LEU A 27 -20.48 7.05 3.44
C LEU A 27 -21.18 6.67 2.13
N ALA A 28 -20.66 5.71 1.38
CA ALA A 28 -21.24 5.28 0.10
C ALA A 28 -22.60 4.55 0.22
N LYS A 29 -22.99 4.13 1.44
CA LYS A 29 -24.28 3.50 1.72
C LYS A 29 -25.33 4.49 2.25
N ASP A 30 -24.93 5.70 2.61
CA ASP A 30 -25.86 6.73 3.07
C ASP A 30 -26.72 7.20 1.89
N ASN A 31 -28.04 7.30 2.08
CA ASN A 31 -28.98 7.76 1.06
C ASN A 31 -28.76 9.23 0.66
N ASN A 32 -28.14 10.01 1.56
CA ASN A 32 -27.77 11.41 1.31
C ASN A 32 -26.41 11.56 0.63
N ALA A 33 -25.67 10.46 0.37
CA ALA A 33 -24.38 10.53 -0.27
C ALA A 33 -24.50 10.88 -1.76
N PRO A 34 -23.48 11.57 -2.34
CA PRO A 34 -23.45 11.81 -3.77
C PRO A 34 -23.58 10.48 -4.54
N LYS A 35 -24.48 10.43 -5.54
CA LYS A 35 -24.73 9.22 -6.35
C LYS A 35 -23.44 8.62 -6.95
N ASN A 36 -22.46 9.47 -7.22
CA ASN A 36 -21.17 9.09 -7.78
C ASN A 36 -20.20 8.47 -6.76
N LEU A 37 -20.38 8.69 -5.45
CA LEU A 37 -19.43 8.22 -4.43
C LEU A 37 -19.33 6.70 -4.40
N ARG A 38 -20.46 5.99 -4.57
CA ARG A 38 -20.48 4.53 -4.67
C ARG A 38 -19.69 4.04 -5.89
N LYS A 39 -19.85 4.71 -7.05
CA LYS A 39 -19.10 4.38 -8.27
C LYS A 39 -17.61 4.65 -8.08
N ILE A 40 -17.24 5.80 -7.51
CA ILE A 40 -15.84 6.16 -7.24
C ILE A 40 -15.23 5.18 -6.23
N HIS A 41 -15.97 4.73 -5.23
CA HIS A 41 -15.49 3.71 -4.29
C HIS A 41 -15.20 2.38 -4.99
N ILE A 42 -16.09 1.89 -5.85
CA ILE A 42 -15.84 0.66 -6.64
C ILE A 42 -14.61 0.83 -7.53
N ILE A 43 -14.49 1.97 -8.22
CA ILE A 43 -13.32 2.29 -9.04
C ILE A 43 -12.05 2.31 -8.18
N SER A 44 -12.08 2.90 -6.99
CA SER A 44 -10.92 2.93 -6.09
C SER A 44 -10.48 1.54 -5.62
N ILE A 45 -11.43 0.61 -5.44
CA ILE A 45 -11.13 -0.79 -5.12
C ILE A 45 -10.45 -1.45 -6.33
N ALA A 46 -11.00 -1.28 -7.53
CA ALA A 46 -10.41 -1.82 -8.75
C ALA A 46 -8.98 -1.29 -8.96
N ILE A 47 -8.77 0.02 -8.82
CA ILE A 47 -7.46 0.66 -8.87
C ILE A 47 -6.53 0.09 -7.79
N GLY A 48 -7.01 -0.06 -6.56
CA GLY A 48 -6.23 -0.63 -5.47
C GLY A 48 -5.77 -2.06 -5.77
N ILE A 49 -6.65 -2.90 -6.32
CA ILE A 49 -6.31 -4.27 -6.74
C ILE A 49 -5.26 -4.22 -7.86
N SER A 50 -5.47 -3.39 -8.88
CA SER A 50 -4.54 -3.26 -10.00
C SER A 50 -3.16 -2.80 -9.55
N ILE A 51 -3.08 -1.76 -8.72
CA ILE A 51 -1.79 -1.26 -8.19
C ILE A 51 -1.16 -2.31 -7.28
N GLY A 52 -1.94 -2.89 -6.36
CA GLY A 52 -1.48 -3.94 -5.46
C GLY A 52 -0.82 -5.09 -6.22
N LEU A 53 -1.50 -5.66 -7.21
CA LEU A 53 -0.95 -6.76 -8.01
C LEU A 53 0.22 -6.32 -8.90
N ALA A 54 0.17 -5.10 -9.44
CA ALA A 54 1.28 -4.55 -10.23
C ALA A 54 2.57 -4.37 -9.42
N THR A 55 2.48 -4.32 -8.09
CA THR A 55 3.68 -4.19 -7.24
C THR A 55 4.58 -5.42 -7.29
N TRP A 56 4.04 -6.62 -7.55
CA TRP A 56 4.86 -7.83 -7.68
C TRP A 56 5.88 -7.73 -8.82
N PRO A 57 5.49 -7.53 -10.09
CA PRO A 57 6.46 -7.35 -11.17
C PRO A 57 7.25 -6.03 -11.02
N ALA A 58 6.65 -4.98 -10.46
CA ALA A 58 7.34 -3.71 -10.24
C ALA A 58 8.40 -3.77 -9.12
N THR A 59 8.37 -4.79 -8.25
CA THR A 59 9.32 -4.95 -7.14
C THR A 59 10.77 -4.92 -7.63
N TYR A 60 11.05 -5.52 -8.80
CA TYR A 60 12.40 -5.49 -9.41
C TYR A 60 12.91 -4.09 -9.76
N PHE A 61 12.00 -3.16 -10.07
CA PHE A 61 12.32 -1.76 -10.38
C PHE A 61 12.29 -0.86 -9.14
N MET A 62 11.56 -1.24 -8.09
CA MET A 62 11.46 -0.52 -6.81
C MET A 62 12.55 -0.92 -5.83
N GLY A 63 13.80 -0.98 -6.32
CA GLY A 63 14.98 -1.25 -5.50
C GLY A 63 15.59 0.03 -4.95
N TYR A 64 16.07 0.00 -3.71
CA TYR A 64 16.85 1.08 -3.12
C TYR A 64 18.21 0.56 -2.61
N PRO A 65 19.28 1.38 -2.68
CA PRO A 65 20.60 0.96 -2.23
C PRO A 65 20.59 0.66 -0.73
N TYR A 66 21.26 -0.42 -0.34
CA TYR A 66 21.46 -0.82 1.05
C TYR A 66 22.94 -1.09 1.29
N ILE A 67 23.48 -0.42 2.31
CA ILE A 67 24.86 -0.55 2.73
C ILE A 67 24.83 -0.83 4.24
N ASN A 68 25.38 -1.97 4.65
CA ASN A 68 25.48 -2.33 6.06
C ASN A 68 26.80 -3.08 6.33
N GLY A 69 27.78 -2.36 6.89
CA GLY A 69 29.13 -2.88 7.04
C GLY A 69 29.75 -3.17 5.66
N ASP A 70 30.22 -4.40 5.48
CA ASP A 70 30.83 -4.87 4.23
C ASP A 70 29.81 -5.37 3.19
N GLU A 71 28.53 -5.48 3.56
CA GLU A 71 27.48 -5.89 2.65
C GLU A 71 26.90 -4.68 1.90
N THR A 72 27.15 -4.65 0.59
CA THR A 72 26.58 -3.67 -0.33
C THR A 72 25.64 -4.35 -1.31
N GLY A 73 24.47 -3.78 -1.51
CA GLY A 73 23.50 -4.29 -2.47
C GLY A 73 22.30 -3.38 -2.64
N ARG A 74 21.20 -3.94 -3.13
CA ARG A 74 19.90 -3.27 -3.20
C ARG A 74 18.82 -4.11 -2.56
N ILE A 75 17.95 -3.47 -1.80
CA ILE A 75 16.73 -4.08 -1.28
C ILE A 75 15.60 -3.76 -2.23
N VAL A 76 14.77 -4.75 -2.54
CA VAL A 76 13.55 -4.57 -3.31
C VAL A 76 12.31 -4.73 -2.45
N GLY A 77 11.28 -3.97 -2.77
CA GLY A 77 10.00 -3.96 -2.06
C GLY A 77 9.87 -2.77 -1.12
N ILE A 78 8.77 -2.04 -1.26
CA ILE A 78 8.46 -0.85 -0.46
C ILE A 78 6.95 -0.85 -0.15
N PRO A 79 6.55 -0.72 1.12
CA PRO A 79 7.40 -0.50 2.31
C PRO A 79 8.00 -1.78 2.93
N PHE A 80 7.56 -2.97 2.51
CA PHE A 80 8.05 -4.23 3.08
C PHE A 80 9.14 -4.82 2.20
N MET A 81 10.28 -5.15 2.81
CA MET A 81 11.37 -5.82 2.11
C MET A 81 10.91 -7.19 1.59
N VAL A 82 11.19 -7.45 0.32
CA VAL A 82 10.84 -8.70 -0.37
C VAL A 82 12.09 -9.54 -0.63
N ALA A 83 13.13 -8.92 -1.18
CA ALA A 83 14.39 -9.59 -1.48
C ALA A 83 15.56 -8.61 -1.36
N PHE A 84 16.76 -9.17 -1.25
CA PHE A 84 18.03 -8.45 -1.31
C PHE A 84 18.82 -8.95 -2.51
N PHE A 85 19.43 -8.03 -3.25
CA PHE A 85 20.39 -8.35 -4.31
C PHE A 85 21.76 -7.85 -3.89
N ASP A 86 22.77 -8.71 -3.88
CA ASP A 86 24.15 -8.30 -3.59
C ASP A 86 24.75 -7.48 -4.75
N SER A 87 25.97 -6.98 -4.54
CA SER A 87 26.74 -6.25 -5.56
C SER A 87 27.10 -7.09 -6.79
N GLN A 88 27.03 -8.41 -6.71
CA GLN A 88 27.23 -9.35 -7.81
C GLN A 88 25.92 -9.66 -8.56
N GLY A 89 24.78 -9.11 -8.12
CA GLY A 89 23.47 -9.33 -8.71
C GLY A 89 22.80 -10.64 -8.29
N ARG A 90 23.34 -11.36 -7.30
CA ARG A 90 22.73 -12.58 -6.77
C ARG A 90 21.53 -12.22 -5.91
N ASP A 91 20.42 -12.92 -6.14
CA ASP A 91 19.16 -12.73 -5.44
C ASP A 91 19.06 -13.60 -4.19
N TYR A 92 18.77 -12.94 -3.07
CA TYR A 92 18.54 -13.59 -1.78
C TYR A 92 17.06 -13.50 -1.47
N VAL A 93 16.34 -14.56 -1.83
CA VAL A 93 14.94 -14.80 -1.46
C VAL A 93 14.89 -15.72 -0.25
N GLY A 94 14.19 -15.28 0.79
CA GLY A 94 14.02 -16.03 2.04
C GLY A 94 12.55 -16.41 2.31
N PRO A 95 12.26 -17.09 3.43
CA PRO A 95 10.89 -17.41 3.85
C PRO A 95 10.01 -16.17 4.05
N TYR A 96 10.62 -15.00 4.28
CA TYR A 96 9.92 -13.72 4.43
C TYR A 96 9.55 -13.03 3.11
N THR A 97 10.01 -13.54 1.95
CA THR A 97 9.72 -12.97 0.63
C THR A 97 8.21 -12.91 0.37
N MET A 98 7.52 -14.03 0.55
CA MET A 98 6.08 -14.13 0.31
C MET A 98 5.24 -13.27 1.28
N PRO A 99 5.49 -13.30 2.61
CA PRO A 99 4.87 -12.36 3.53
C PRO A 99 5.09 -10.89 3.16
N GLY A 100 6.31 -10.50 2.76
CA GLY A 100 6.63 -9.14 2.35
C GLY A 100 5.84 -8.72 1.11
N VAL A 101 5.70 -9.63 0.15
CA VAL A 101 4.93 -9.41 -1.07
C VAL A 101 3.46 -9.21 -0.80
N VAL A 102 2.85 -10.11 -0.03
CA VAL A 102 1.44 -9.99 0.35
C VAL A 102 1.22 -8.68 1.09
N SER A 103 2.14 -8.31 1.98
CA SER A 103 2.07 -7.06 2.74
C SER A 103 2.18 -5.82 1.85
N ASN A 104 3.02 -5.84 0.80
CA ASN A 104 3.09 -4.77 -0.20
C ASN A 104 1.79 -4.68 -1.03
N ILE A 105 1.24 -5.81 -1.48
CA ILE A 105 -0.04 -5.84 -2.20
C ILE A 105 -1.13 -5.20 -1.34
N VAL A 106 -1.23 -5.60 -0.07
CA VAL A 106 -2.21 -5.06 0.88
C VAL A 106 -2.00 -3.57 1.13
N PHE A 107 -0.75 -3.13 1.33
CA PHE A 107 -0.42 -1.72 1.49
C PHE A 107 -0.90 -0.89 0.29
N TRP A 108 -0.50 -1.27 -0.92
CA TRP A 108 -0.80 -0.52 -2.13
C TRP A 108 -2.30 -0.58 -2.51
N PHE A 109 -2.98 -1.67 -2.17
CA PHE A 109 -4.43 -1.76 -2.25
C PHE A 109 -5.15 -0.68 -1.42
N PHE A 110 -4.63 -0.38 -0.23
CA PHE A 110 -5.26 0.57 0.69
C PHE A 110 -4.95 2.04 0.39
N VAL A 111 -3.89 2.34 -0.36
CA VAL A 111 -3.52 3.74 -0.70
C VAL A 111 -4.68 4.50 -1.38
N PRO A 112 -5.35 3.98 -2.42
CA PRO A 112 -6.52 4.66 -3.01
C PRO A 112 -7.69 4.86 -2.04
N GLN A 113 -7.89 3.97 -1.06
CA GLN A 113 -8.96 4.11 -0.06
C GLN A 113 -8.70 5.30 0.87
N ILE A 114 -7.44 5.50 1.24
CA ILE A 114 -7.00 6.64 2.04
C ILE A 114 -7.21 7.94 1.25
N LEU A 115 -6.78 7.98 0.00
CA LEU A 115 -6.96 9.15 -0.87
C LEU A 115 -8.44 9.49 -1.05
N LEU A 116 -9.29 8.48 -1.25
CA LEU A 116 -10.73 8.68 -1.39
C LEU A 116 -11.38 9.22 -0.10
N LEU A 117 -10.95 8.75 1.07
CA LEU A 117 -11.41 9.31 2.34
C LEU A 117 -11.00 10.78 2.49
N LEU A 118 -9.74 11.11 2.19
CA LEU A 118 -9.23 12.48 2.26
C LEU A 118 -9.98 13.40 1.28
N TYR A 119 -10.22 12.93 0.05
CA TYR A 119 -11.05 13.61 -0.93
C TYR A 119 -12.47 13.85 -0.41
N SER A 120 -13.09 12.84 0.19
CA SER A 120 -14.45 12.94 0.72
C SER A 120 -14.54 13.96 1.86
N LYS A 121 -13.55 13.97 2.77
CA LYS A 121 -13.45 14.95 3.85
C LYS A 121 -13.24 16.37 3.33
N ARG A 122 -12.35 16.56 2.36
CA ARG A 122 -12.07 17.87 1.74
C ARG A 122 -13.33 18.47 1.11
N ASN A 123 -14.17 17.64 0.51
CA ASN A 123 -15.43 18.07 -0.12
C ASN A 123 -16.62 18.11 0.84
N GLY A 124 -16.41 17.99 2.15
CA GLY A 124 -17.47 18.14 3.16
C GLY A 124 -18.51 17.02 3.17
N ILE A 125 -18.22 15.85 2.56
CA ILE A 125 -19.15 14.72 2.55
C ILE A 125 -19.17 14.11 3.95
N LYS A 126 -20.31 14.24 4.64
CA LYS A 126 -20.54 13.70 5.99
C LYS A 126 -21.61 12.60 5.94
N VAL A 127 -21.54 11.68 6.89
CA VAL A 127 -22.65 10.75 7.16
C VAL A 127 -23.74 11.57 7.85
N SER A 128 -24.97 11.48 7.36
CA SER A 128 -26.14 11.99 8.10
C SER A 128 -26.34 11.09 9.34
N SER A 129 -26.08 11.65 10.52
CA SER A 129 -26.30 11.01 11.81
C SER A 129 -27.76 10.94 12.16
#